data_AF-A0A7K3X801-F1
#
_entry.id   AF-A0A7K3X801-F1
#
_cell.length_a   1.000
_cell.length_b   1.000
_cell.length_c   1.000
_cell.angle_alpha   90.00
_cell.angle_beta   90.00
_cell.angle_gamma   90.00
#
_symmetry.space_group_name_H-M   'P 1'
#
loop_
_entity.id
_entity.type
_entity.pdbx_description
1 polymer ?
#
loop_
_entity_poly.entity_id
_entity_poly.type
_entity_poly.pdbx_seq_one_letter_code
_entity_poly.pdbx_strand_id
1 'polypeptide(L)'
;MIESTEIPAAKSWWNAADVDEVAEMLASRRSRLWQLLDPADVAAWVFAEPAAAPVDPLPVDIDGDWSAGLDETGRRSWALAGWAARTVVPEAASTAGRYWILSRLDDSAPVLRLTVGVLEILGLYESGEAVWLRLHAAPIGLAIDAGIVDPEEWGRRGIEMLEDGTKTLAEEKLLVRCPDLDTALWLLRQPPVIAGLRLLSCWVAAGPFSFEGRYRPEVVGRAWQAAESLTGAEADAAGRAAGALGFDRPYRAATVSGDLPAQRSFDAETYRAGVNEHDRLCRSVIDHLASIGLRGGAGLHGVPVDLAWRDAEGRQFIAEVKSLVGGNDLEQLRLGLGQVLEYRNRLASHQVPVTAMLVVSAVVDPVWRDICAENSVLLLSGEDSEAMWSEVFGARPV
;
A
#
# COMPACT_ATOMS: atom_id res chain seq x y z
N MET A 1 16.12 -32.52 21.72
CA MET A 1 16.12 -31.07 21.95
C MET A 1 16.51 -30.43 20.64
N ILE A 2 15.51 -30.07 19.84
CA ILE A 2 15.71 -29.30 18.61
C ILE A 2 15.26 -27.90 18.99
N GLU A 3 16.21 -26.96 19.00
CA GLU A 3 15.96 -25.56 19.27
C GLU A 3 14.97 -25.01 18.24
N SER A 4 13.82 -24.58 18.73
CA SER A 4 12.84 -23.82 17.95
C SER A 4 13.52 -22.57 17.41
N THR A 5 13.75 -22.52 16.11
CA THR A 5 14.21 -21.32 15.43
C THR A 5 13.01 -20.39 15.34
N GLU A 6 12.80 -19.57 16.37
CA GLU A 6 11.89 -18.44 16.31
C GLU A 6 12.30 -17.58 15.10
N ILE A 7 11.39 -17.45 14.13
CA ILE A 7 11.54 -16.48 13.04
C ILE A 7 11.41 -15.11 13.72
N PRO A 8 12.44 -14.26 13.69
CA PRO A 8 12.37 -12.98 14.37
C PRO A 8 11.23 -12.16 13.76
N ALA A 9 10.32 -11.68 14.61
CA ALA A 9 9.33 -10.68 14.23
C ALA A 9 10.04 -9.54 13.48
N ALA A 10 9.46 -9.05 12.39
CA ALA A 10 10.01 -7.90 11.68
C ALA A 10 10.28 -6.80 12.72
N LYS A 11 11.55 -6.42 12.87
CA LYS A 11 11.97 -5.43 13.86
C LYS A 11 11.24 -4.13 13.55
N SER A 12 10.24 -3.79 14.34
CA SER A 12 9.58 -2.50 14.22
C SER A 12 10.52 -1.42 14.75
N TRP A 13 10.68 -0.34 13.99
CA TRP A 13 11.48 0.82 14.40
C TRP A 13 10.62 1.92 15.05
N TRP A 14 9.31 1.70 15.14
CA TRP A 14 8.34 2.57 15.80
C TRP A 14 7.29 1.74 16.55
N ASN A 15 6.53 2.39 17.43
CA ASN A 15 5.47 1.79 18.24
C ASN A 15 4.30 2.77 18.43
N ALA A 16 3.22 2.31 19.08
CA ALA A 16 2.01 3.11 19.27
C ALA A 16 2.26 4.42 20.06
N ALA A 17 3.19 4.44 21.01
CA ALA A 17 3.52 5.65 21.76
C ALA A 17 4.16 6.72 20.86
N ASP A 18 4.91 6.33 19.83
CA ASP A 18 5.48 7.28 18.86
C ASP A 18 4.36 7.94 18.03
N VAL A 19 3.30 7.18 17.72
CA VAL A 19 2.10 7.70 17.03
C VAL A 19 1.35 8.68 17.94
N ASP A 20 1.14 8.31 19.20
CA ASP A 20 0.46 9.15 20.19
C ASP A 20 1.23 10.46 20.43
N GLU A 21 2.56 10.40 20.53
CA GLU A 21 3.42 11.58 20.67
C GLU A 21 3.27 12.52 19.47
N VAL A 22 3.30 11.98 18.24
CA VAL A 22 3.07 12.79 17.03
C VAL A 22 1.66 13.38 17.01
N ALA A 23 0.64 12.64 17.44
CA ALA A 23 -0.74 13.14 17.51
C ALA A 23 -0.88 14.31 18.48
N GLU A 24 -0.34 14.18 19.70
CA GLU A 24 -0.33 15.26 20.70
C GLU A 24 0.44 16.49 20.19
N MET A 25 1.60 16.25 19.59
CA MET A 25 2.48 17.26 19.02
C MET A 25 1.78 18.04 17.91
N LEU A 26 1.07 17.38 16.99
CA LEU A 26 0.26 18.03 15.94
C LEU A 26 -0.97 18.76 16.51
N ALA A 27 -1.70 18.14 17.44
CA ALA A 27 -2.91 18.70 18.06
C ALA A 27 -2.63 19.95 18.89
N SER A 28 -1.44 20.06 19.48
CA SER A 28 -1.00 21.25 20.21
C SER A 28 -0.92 22.51 19.34
N ARG A 29 -0.87 22.35 18.01
CA ARG A 29 -0.69 23.45 17.05
C ARG A 29 -2.04 23.99 16.58
N ARG A 30 -2.14 25.32 16.53
CA ARG A 30 -3.28 25.98 15.87
C ARG A 30 -3.06 25.97 14.36
N SER A 31 -3.83 25.15 13.64
CA SER A 31 -3.82 25.11 12.18
C SER A 31 -5.23 25.16 11.59
N ARG A 32 -5.36 25.77 10.41
CA ARG A 32 -6.55 25.62 9.56
C ARG A 32 -6.57 24.26 8.85
N LEU A 33 -5.44 23.55 8.80
CA LEU A 33 -5.36 22.20 8.26
C LEU A 33 -6.28 21.26 9.03
N TRP A 34 -6.44 21.48 10.35
CA TRP A 34 -7.31 20.68 11.22
C TRP A 34 -8.81 20.89 11.00
N GLN A 35 -9.20 21.80 10.10
CA GLN A 35 -10.58 21.87 9.60
C GLN A 35 -10.87 20.84 8.51
N LEU A 36 -9.81 20.24 7.96
CA LEU A 36 -9.86 19.24 6.90
C LEU A 36 -9.46 17.85 7.41
N LEU A 37 -8.53 17.78 8.37
CA LEU A 37 -7.90 16.55 8.84
C LEU A 37 -7.99 16.41 10.36
N ASP A 38 -8.03 15.17 10.86
CA ASP A 38 -7.79 14.87 12.26
C ASP A 38 -6.28 14.69 12.53
N PRO A 39 -5.67 15.41 13.50
CA PRO A 39 -4.27 15.21 13.89
C PRO A 39 -3.90 13.76 14.23
N ALA A 40 -4.79 12.98 14.82
CA ALA A 40 -4.54 11.58 15.16
C ALA A 40 -4.45 10.68 13.90
N ASP A 41 -5.36 10.88 12.95
CA ASP A 41 -5.33 10.17 11.67
C ASP A 41 -4.06 10.52 10.87
N VAL A 42 -3.66 11.80 10.90
CA VAL A 42 -2.42 12.26 10.26
C VAL A 42 -1.20 11.62 10.93
N ALA A 43 -1.18 11.51 12.26
CA ALA A 43 -0.10 10.85 12.99
C ALA A 43 0.00 9.36 12.63
N ALA A 44 -1.13 8.64 12.55
CA ALA A 44 -1.15 7.25 12.11
C ALA A 44 -0.65 7.12 10.65
N TRP A 45 -1.05 8.04 9.77
CA TRP A 45 -0.61 8.07 8.38
C TRP A 45 0.90 8.29 8.21
N VAL A 46 1.55 9.05 9.10
CA VAL A 46 3.01 9.23 9.08
C VAL A 46 3.75 7.89 9.10
N PHE A 47 3.31 6.95 9.93
CA PHE A 47 3.96 5.64 10.12
C PHE A 47 3.37 4.51 9.28
N ALA A 48 2.26 4.76 8.57
CA ALA A 48 1.66 3.79 7.65
C ALA A 48 2.61 3.45 6.49
N GLU A 49 2.42 2.27 5.89
CA GLU A 49 3.21 1.83 4.73
C GLU A 49 3.24 2.91 3.63
N PRO A 50 4.40 3.16 3.01
CA PRO A 50 4.51 4.09 1.90
C PRO A 50 3.59 3.72 0.75
N ALA A 51 2.65 4.60 0.45
CA ALA A 51 1.75 4.48 -0.68
C ALA A 51 1.41 5.87 -1.20
N ALA A 52 1.48 6.05 -2.51
CA ALA A 52 1.00 7.26 -3.16
C ALA A 52 -0.53 7.32 -3.09
N ALA A 53 -1.08 8.50 -2.77
CA ALA A 53 -2.51 8.78 -2.89
C ALA A 53 -3.03 8.39 -4.29
N PRO A 54 -4.29 7.98 -4.46
CA PRO A 54 -4.85 7.67 -5.77
C PRO A 54 -4.76 8.88 -6.73
N VAL A 55 -4.76 8.61 -8.04
CA VAL A 55 -4.75 9.67 -9.07
C VAL A 55 -6.00 10.52 -8.99
N ASP A 56 -7.13 9.86 -8.75
CA ASP A 56 -8.40 10.53 -8.53
C ASP A 56 -8.68 10.65 -7.02
N PRO A 57 -9.09 11.84 -6.55
CA PRO A 57 -9.37 13.05 -7.32
C PRO A 57 -8.10 13.79 -7.78
N LEU A 58 -8.12 14.34 -9.00
CA LEU A 58 -7.07 15.22 -9.49
C LEU A 58 -7.06 16.53 -8.70
N PRO A 59 -5.88 17.05 -8.28
CA PRO A 59 -5.78 18.41 -7.72
C PRO A 59 -6.19 19.48 -8.73
N VAL A 60 -5.97 19.20 -10.02
CA VAL A 60 -6.37 20.05 -11.14
C VAL A 60 -6.42 19.22 -12.42
N ASP A 61 -7.40 19.54 -13.26
CA ASP A 61 -7.52 18.95 -14.60
C ASP A 61 -6.51 19.60 -15.55
N ILE A 62 -5.87 18.80 -16.39
CA ILE A 62 -4.95 19.30 -17.41
C ILE A 62 -5.30 18.70 -18.77
N ASP A 63 -5.35 19.57 -19.77
CA ASP A 63 -5.52 19.16 -21.16
C ASP A 63 -4.17 18.78 -21.75
N GLY A 64 -4.01 17.53 -22.20
CA GLY A 64 -2.87 17.08 -23.01
C GLY A 64 -2.00 15.98 -22.41
N ASP A 65 -0.98 15.58 -23.16
CA ASP A 65 -0.02 14.55 -22.75
C ASP A 65 1.02 15.12 -21.79
N TRP A 66 1.02 14.63 -20.55
CA TRP A 66 1.98 15.06 -19.52
C TRP A 66 3.43 14.83 -19.93
N SER A 67 3.72 13.91 -20.86
CA SER A 67 5.09 13.59 -21.28
C SER A 67 5.63 14.52 -22.37
N ALA A 68 4.80 15.40 -22.94
CA ALA A 68 5.15 16.22 -24.09
C ALA A 68 6.40 17.09 -23.86
N GLY A 69 7.42 16.92 -24.71
CA GLY A 69 8.66 17.69 -24.65
C GLY A 69 9.67 17.23 -23.58
N LEU A 70 9.42 16.09 -22.91
CA LEU A 70 10.38 15.47 -21.99
C LEU A 70 11.08 14.29 -22.65
N ASP A 71 12.37 14.16 -22.39
CA ASP A 71 13.11 12.92 -22.63
C ASP A 71 12.80 11.89 -21.52
N GLU A 72 13.45 10.72 -21.58
CA GLU A 72 13.20 9.66 -20.60
C GLU A 72 13.54 10.08 -19.18
N THR A 73 14.69 10.74 -18.99
CA THR A 73 15.11 11.19 -17.66
C THR A 73 14.16 12.26 -17.11
N GLY A 74 13.75 13.22 -17.96
CA GLY A 74 12.73 14.19 -17.62
C GLY A 74 11.41 13.52 -17.21
N ARG A 75 10.94 12.51 -17.95
CA ARG A 75 9.74 11.74 -17.56
C ARG A 75 9.89 11.12 -16.17
N ARG A 76 11.03 10.49 -15.87
CA ARG A 76 11.33 9.89 -14.56
C ARG A 76 11.38 10.94 -13.44
N SER A 77 11.98 12.09 -13.71
CA SER A 77 12.06 13.23 -12.78
C SER A 77 10.66 13.76 -12.41
N TRP A 78 9.81 13.98 -13.42
CA TRP A 78 8.42 14.43 -13.21
C TRP A 78 7.58 13.37 -12.48
N ALA A 79 7.76 12.10 -12.82
CA ALA A 79 7.10 11.01 -12.11
C ALA A 79 7.51 10.95 -10.63
N LEU A 80 8.81 11.09 -10.33
CA LEU A 80 9.32 11.09 -8.95
C LEU A 80 8.76 12.26 -8.14
N ALA A 81 8.73 13.46 -8.73
CA ALA A 81 8.16 14.65 -8.09
C ALA A 81 6.68 14.46 -7.73
N GLY A 82 5.89 13.93 -8.67
CA GLY A 82 4.47 13.67 -8.46
C GLY A 82 4.21 12.56 -7.46
N TRP A 83 4.98 11.47 -7.54
CA TRP A 83 4.88 10.35 -6.60
C TRP A 83 5.21 10.80 -5.18
N ALA A 84 6.27 11.60 -5.02
CA ALA A 84 6.62 12.16 -3.73
C ALA A 84 5.51 13.06 -3.19
N ALA A 85 4.96 13.97 -4.00
CA ALA A 85 3.84 14.81 -3.59
C ALA A 85 2.63 13.99 -3.12
N ARG A 86 2.26 12.93 -3.85
CA ARG A 86 1.16 12.02 -3.51
C ARG A 86 1.44 11.17 -2.26
N THR A 87 2.71 10.94 -1.92
CA THR A 87 3.10 10.02 -0.84
C THR A 87 3.39 10.76 0.47
N VAL A 88 3.93 11.98 0.41
CA VAL A 88 4.47 12.67 1.59
C VAL A 88 3.67 13.90 2.02
N VAL A 89 2.71 14.35 1.22
CA VAL A 89 1.85 15.50 1.55
C VAL A 89 0.49 15.02 2.08
N PRO A 90 0.02 15.53 3.24
CA PRO A 90 -1.27 15.13 3.80
C PRO A 90 -2.43 15.63 2.92
N GLU A 91 -3.35 14.73 2.55
CA GLU A 91 -4.49 15.02 1.66
C GLU A 91 -4.07 15.83 0.41
N ALA A 92 -3.01 15.38 -0.27
CA ALA A 92 -2.29 16.15 -1.28
C ALA A 92 -3.21 16.76 -2.36
N ALA A 93 -4.20 16.02 -2.85
CA ALA A 93 -5.11 16.51 -3.89
C ALA A 93 -5.93 17.73 -3.44
N SER A 94 -6.56 17.63 -2.26
CA SER A 94 -7.46 18.67 -1.76
C SER A 94 -6.72 19.88 -1.17
N THR A 95 -5.45 19.71 -0.79
CA THR A 95 -4.63 20.73 -0.14
C THR A 95 -3.70 21.50 -1.10
N ALA A 96 -3.67 21.13 -2.38
CA ALA A 96 -2.85 21.76 -3.42
C ALA A 96 -3.10 23.28 -3.53
N GLY A 97 -2.02 24.05 -3.69
CA GLY A 97 -2.04 25.51 -3.77
C GLY A 97 -2.31 26.24 -2.44
N ARG A 98 -2.84 25.53 -1.44
CA ARG A 98 -3.10 26.06 -0.09
C ARG A 98 -1.97 25.73 0.87
N TYR A 99 -1.61 24.45 0.98
CA TYR A 99 -0.62 23.96 1.95
C TYR A 99 0.66 23.43 1.30
N TRP A 100 0.66 23.28 -0.02
CA TRP A 100 1.85 22.89 -0.77
C TRP A 100 1.76 23.34 -2.23
N ILE A 101 2.91 23.41 -2.90
CA ILE A 101 3.05 23.62 -4.34
C ILE A 101 4.16 22.74 -4.91
N LEU A 102 4.04 22.41 -6.19
CA LEU A 102 5.15 21.96 -7.02
C LEU A 102 5.51 23.08 -7.99
N SER A 103 6.75 23.54 -7.96
CA SER A 103 7.27 24.57 -8.85
C SER A 103 8.28 23.99 -9.80
N ARG A 104 8.27 24.50 -11.05
CA ARG A 104 9.34 24.31 -12.01
C ARG A 104 10.12 25.62 -12.13
N LEU A 105 11.43 25.57 -11.92
CA LEU A 105 12.31 26.74 -12.04
C LEU A 105 13.14 26.57 -13.32
N ASP A 106 12.89 27.42 -14.31
CA ASP A 106 13.53 27.38 -15.63
C ASP A 106 14.88 28.15 -15.67
N ASP A 107 15.68 28.07 -14.60
CA ASP A 107 17.04 28.62 -14.58
C ASP A 107 17.96 27.80 -15.54
N SER A 108 19.27 28.07 -15.55
CA SER A 108 20.24 27.37 -16.42
C SER A 108 20.20 25.84 -16.35
N ALA A 109 19.68 25.27 -15.26
CA ALA A 109 19.32 23.86 -15.12
C ALA A 109 17.89 23.77 -14.55
N PRO A 110 16.92 23.21 -15.28
CA PRO A 110 15.53 23.13 -14.80
C PRO A 110 15.40 22.27 -13.54
N VAL A 111 14.73 22.82 -12.53
CA VAL A 111 14.52 22.16 -11.22
C VAL A 111 13.05 22.03 -10.91
N LEU A 112 12.64 20.83 -10.50
CA LEU A 112 11.34 20.57 -9.87
C LEU A 112 11.49 20.68 -8.35
N ARG A 113 10.60 21.45 -7.72
CA ARG A 113 10.64 21.77 -6.28
C ARG A 113 9.29 21.55 -5.63
N LEU A 114 9.18 20.55 -4.77
CA LEU A 114 8.04 20.34 -3.89
C LEU A 114 8.22 21.14 -2.61
N THR A 115 7.34 22.12 -2.39
CA THR A 115 7.35 22.96 -1.18
C THR A 115 6.06 22.74 -0.38
N VAL A 116 6.18 22.44 0.90
CA VAL A 116 5.07 22.25 1.84
C VAL A 116 5.19 23.30 2.95
N GLY A 117 4.13 24.05 3.22
CA GLY A 117 4.12 25.16 4.18
C GLY A 117 5.14 26.28 3.86
N VAL A 118 6.35 26.19 4.40
CA VAL A 118 7.46 27.12 4.11
C VAL A 118 8.72 26.45 3.60
N LEU A 119 8.71 25.12 3.53
CA LEU A 119 9.91 24.35 3.37
C LEU A 119 9.87 23.56 2.08
N GLU A 120 10.96 23.63 1.33
CA GLU A 120 11.21 22.70 0.22
C GLU A 120 11.46 21.31 0.81
N ILE A 121 10.51 20.40 0.61
CA ILE A 121 10.62 19.01 1.08
C ILE A 121 11.44 18.18 0.11
N LEU A 122 11.29 18.44 -1.20
CA LEU A 122 12.03 17.76 -2.25
C LEU A 122 12.41 18.74 -3.34
N GLY A 123 13.63 18.60 -3.83
CA GLY A 123 14.05 19.20 -5.09
C GLY A 123 14.86 18.23 -5.92
N LEU A 124 14.73 18.34 -7.24
CA LEU A 124 15.55 17.59 -8.18
C LEU A 124 15.76 18.37 -9.46
N TYR A 125 16.89 18.12 -10.11
CA TYR A 125 17.08 18.56 -11.49
C TYR A 125 16.27 17.67 -12.43
N GLU A 126 15.66 18.26 -13.47
CA GLU A 126 14.98 17.46 -14.50
C GLU A 126 15.95 16.54 -15.25
N SER A 127 17.23 16.90 -15.29
CA SER A 127 18.35 16.09 -15.79
C SER A 127 18.62 14.82 -14.96
N GLY A 128 18.05 14.71 -13.76
CA GLY A 128 18.25 13.58 -12.85
C GLY A 128 19.62 13.54 -12.16
N GLU A 129 20.46 14.58 -12.32
CA GLU A 129 21.84 14.60 -11.83
C GLU A 129 21.98 14.78 -10.31
N ALA A 130 20.92 15.20 -9.63
CA ALA A 130 20.84 15.21 -8.18
C ALA A 130 19.38 15.31 -7.73
N VAL A 131 19.11 14.68 -6.58
CA VAL A 131 17.85 14.82 -5.83
C VAL A 131 18.22 15.16 -4.40
N TRP A 132 17.49 16.09 -3.79
CA TRP A 132 17.66 16.38 -2.37
C TRP A 132 16.32 16.38 -1.65
N LEU A 133 16.35 15.89 -0.41
CA LEU A 133 15.20 15.66 0.43
C LEU A 133 15.43 16.33 1.78
N ARG A 134 14.40 16.97 2.32
CA ARG A 134 14.35 17.38 3.72
C ARG A 134 13.40 16.49 4.47
N LEU A 135 13.85 15.95 5.58
CA LEU A 135 13.08 15.02 6.40
C LEU A 135 13.33 15.25 7.88
N HIS A 136 12.36 14.89 8.72
CA HIS A 136 12.49 14.98 10.16
C HIS A 136 13.51 13.95 10.67
N ALA A 137 14.38 14.34 11.60
CA ALA A 137 15.46 13.47 12.07
C ALA A 137 14.97 12.27 12.90
N ALA A 138 13.93 12.47 13.73
CA ALA A 138 13.46 11.45 14.69
C ALA A 138 13.15 10.06 14.09
N PRO A 139 12.37 9.91 13.00
CA PRO A 139 12.15 8.59 12.40
C PRO A 139 13.42 7.89 11.92
N ILE A 140 14.41 8.66 11.45
CA ILE A 140 15.70 8.10 11.02
C ILE A 140 16.52 7.65 12.22
N GLY A 141 16.56 8.46 13.29
CA GLY A 141 17.25 8.09 14.53
C GLY A 141 16.71 6.79 15.12
N LEU A 142 15.39 6.67 15.26
CA LEU A 142 14.73 5.45 15.74
C LEU A 142 15.07 4.22 14.87
N ALA A 143 15.11 4.39 13.54
CA ALA A 143 15.44 3.31 12.62
C ALA A 143 16.93 2.92 12.65
N ILE A 144 17.85 3.87 12.89
CA ILE A 144 19.27 3.58 13.11
C ILE A 144 19.44 2.79 14.40
N ASP A 145 18.82 3.24 15.50
CA ASP A 145 18.89 2.56 16.80
C ASP A 145 18.31 1.14 16.74
N ALA A 146 17.25 0.94 15.95
CA ALA A 146 16.68 -0.37 15.69
C ALA A 146 17.55 -1.25 14.77
N GLY A 147 18.52 -0.68 14.06
CA GLY A 147 19.33 -1.35 13.04
C GLY A 147 18.59 -1.62 11.73
N ILE A 148 17.54 -0.86 11.45
CA ILE A 148 16.78 -0.89 10.18
C ILE A 148 17.44 -0.01 9.12
N VAL A 149 18.03 1.10 9.52
CA VAL A 149 18.81 1.99 8.66
C VAL A 149 20.29 1.84 8.97
N ASP A 150 21.09 1.61 7.94
CA ASP A 150 22.55 1.60 8.00
C ASP A 150 23.13 2.86 7.31
N PRO A 151 23.63 3.85 8.08
CA PRO A 151 24.27 5.04 7.52
C PRO A 151 25.50 4.73 6.64
N GLU A 152 26.20 3.62 6.88
CA GLU A 152 27.33 3.23 6.05
C GLU A 152 26.88 2.74 4.67
N GLU A 153 25.72 2.06 4.57
CA GLU A 153 25.11 1.75 3.28
C GLU A 153 24.74 3.03 2.51
N TRP A 154 24.16 4.02 3.20
CA TRP A 154 23.82 5.30 2.58
C TRP A 154 25.08 5.96 2.01
N GLY A 155 26.17 6.02 2.79
CA GLY A 155 27.46 6.53 2.33
C GLY A 155 28.03 5.75 1.14
N ARG A 156 27.94 4.41 1.14
CA ARG A 156 28.37 3.56 0.00
C ARG A 156 27.58 3.83 -1.28
N ARG A 157 26.34 4.28 -1.17
CA ARG A 157 25.48 4.69 -2.30
C ARG A 157 25.68 6.16 -2.70
N GLY A 158 26.61 6.87 -2.07
CA GLY A 158 26.87 8.29 -2.35
C GLY A 158 25.81 9.23 -1.78
N ILE A 159 24.99 8.77 -0.82
CA ILE A 159 23.99 9.59 -0.16
C ILE A 159 24.69 10.46 0.89
N GLU A 160 24.60 11.77 0.74
CA GLU A 160 25.11 12.72 1.74
C GLU A 160 24.00 13.06 2.73
N MET A 161 24.28 12.91 4.02
CA MET A 161 23.38 13.34 5.10
C MET A 161 23.99 14.55 5.80
N LEU A 162 23.26 15.66 5.78
CA LEU A 162 23.69 16.96 6.32
C LEU A 162 22.69 17.45 7.36
N GLU A 163 23.18 18.16 8.37
CA GLU A 163 22.29 18.94 9.24
C GLU A 163 21.64 20.07 8.44
N ASP A 164 20.33 20.24 8.60
CA ASP A 164 19.61 21.31 7.93
C ASP A 164 19.42 22.54 8.84
N GLY A 165 20.26 23.55 8.62
CA GLY A 165 20.23 24.83 9.32
C GLY A 165 19.10 25.79 8.89
N THR A 166 18.18 25.40 8.01
CA THR A 166 17.05 26.26 7.65
C THR A 166 16.14 26.49 8.85
N LYS A 167 15.92 27.77 9.17
CA LYS A 167 15.01 28.20 10.23
C LYS A 167 13.58 27.99 9.78
N THR A 168 12.92 26.98 10.35
CA THR A 168 11.51 26.68 10.12
C THR A 168 10.82 26.41 11.45
N LEU A 169 9.55 25.98 11.41
CA LEU A 169 8.84 25.53 12.59
C LEU A 169 9.38 24.19 13.13
N ALA A 170 10.00 23.35 12.29
CA ALA A 170 10.67 22.12 12.72
C ALA A 170 12.16 22.43 12.95
N GLU A 171 12.67 22.08 14.14
CA GLU A 171 14.07 22.30 14.49
C GLU A 171 14.94 21.14 14.03
N GLU A 172 14.50 19.90 14.27
CA GLU A 172 15.25 18.68 13.95
C GLU A 172 15.02 18.20 12.51
N LYS A 173 15.90 18.61 11.61
CA LYS A 173 15.80 18.31 10.18
C LYS A 173 17.13 17.82 9.62
N LEU A 174 17.03 16.86 8.72
CA LEU A 174 18.13 16.38 7.90
C LEU A 174 17.92 16.84 6.46
N LEU A 175 19.00 17.26 5.82
CA LEU A 175 19.08 17.44 4.38
C LEU A 175 19.84 16.26 3.79
N VAL A 176 19.17 15.46 2.99
CA VAL A 176 19.75 14.29 2.32
C VAL A 176 19.92 14.60 0.84
N ARG A 177 21.11 14.33 0.27
CA ARG A 177 21.38 14.46 -1.17
C ARG A 177 21.69 13.10 -1.76
N CYS A 178 20.99 12.78 -2.84
CA CYS A 178 21.20 11.60 -3.66
C CYS A 178 21.91 12.00 -4.95
N PRO A 179 22.88 11.20 -5.42
CA PRO A 179 23.67 11.50 -6.63
C PRO A 179 22.89 11.29 -7.93
N ASP A 180 21.75 10.59 -7.88
CA ASP A 180 20.91 10.30 -9.04
C ASP A 180 19.47 9.91 -8.63
N LEU A 181 18.59 9.78 -9.62
CA LEU A 181 17.20 9.38 -9.46
C LEU A 181 17.04 7.96 -8.90
N ASP A 182 17.92 7.02 -9.28
CA ASP A 182 17.81 5.62 -8.87
C ASP A 182 18.10 5.44 -7.37
N THR A 183 19.11 6.16 -6.89
CA THR A 183 19.47 6.24 -5.47
C THR A 183 18.38 6.92 -4.67
N ALA A 184 17.78 7.99 -5.20
CA ALA A 184 16.65 8.66 -4.56
C ALA A 184 15.41 7.74 -4.44
N LEU A 185 15.08 7.01 -5.52
CA LEU A 185 13.99 6.03 -5.52
C LEU A 185 14.25 4.90 -4.52
N TRP A 186 15.48 4.39 -4.46
CA TRP A 186 15.85 3.38 -3.47
C TRP A 186 15.70 3.90 -2.03
N LEU A 187 16.12 5.14 -1.77
CA LEU A 187 16.01 5.77 -0.46
C LEU A 187 14.53 5.97 -0.06
N LEU A 188 13.70 6.47 -0.99
CA LEU A 188 12.28 6.72 -0.77
C LEU A 188 11.44 5.45 -0.58
N ARG A 189 11.99 4.27 -0.89
CA ARG A 189 11.35 2.97 -0.58
C ARG A 189 11.52 2.53 0.85
N GLN A 190 12.34 3.22 1.64
CA GLN A 190 12.55 2.90 3.05
C GLN A 190 11.44 3.55 3.89
N PRO A 191 10.62 2.78 4.64
CA PRO A 191 9.56 3.34 5.47
C PRO A 191 10.01 4.44 6.45
N PRO A 192 11.17 4.36 7.13
CA PRO A 192 11.66 5.44 7.99
C PRO A 192 11.86 6.78 7.25
N VAL A 193 12.32 6.74 6.00
CA VAL A 193 12.53 7.94 5.17
C VAL A 193 11.20 8.59 4.85
N ILE A 194 10.20 7.80 4.45
CA ILE A 194 8.86 8.30 4.16
C ILE A 194 8.19 8.85 5.41
N ALA A 195 8.32 8.19 6.56
CA ALA A 195 7.82 8.72 7.82
C ALA A 195 8.50 10.04 8.19
N GLY A 196 9.82 10.17 8.00
CA GLY A 196 10.55 11.43 8.18
C GLY A 196 10.04 12.56 7.28
N LEU A 197 9.76 12.25 6.02
CA LEU A 197 9.20 13.20 5.04
C LEU A 197 7.76 13.60 5.38
N ARG A 198 6.91 12.63 5.74
CA ARG A 198 5.51 12.85 6.14
C ARG A 198 5.43 13.67 7.42
N LEU A 199 6.20 13.29 8.46
CA LEU A 199 6.23 14.01 9.73
C LEU A 199 6.62 15.48 9.52
N LEU A 200 7.70 15.72 8.77
CA LEU A 200 8.13 17.08 8.45
C LEU A 200 7.06 17.83 7.66
N SER A 201 6.46 17.20 6.65
CA SER A 201 5.43 17.80 5.80
C SER A 201 4.19 18.19 6.60
N CYS A 202 3.67 17.31 7.46
CA CYS A 202 2.55 17.59 8.36
C CYS A 202 2.87 18.74 9.32
N TRP A 203 4.08 18.74 9.87
CA TRP A 203 4.52 19.77 10.81
C TRP A 203 4.55 21.16 10.17
N VAL A 204 5.15 21.28 8.98
CA VAL A 204 5.25 22.58 8.28
C VAL A 204 3.92 23.00 7.64
N ALA A 205 3.10 22.05 7.17
CA ALA A 205 1.76 22.31 6.64
C ALA A 205 0.80 22.81 7.73
N ALA A 206 0.99 22.41 8.98
CA ALA A 206 0.20 22.91 10.10
C ALA A 206 0.43 24.41 10.38
N GLY A 207 1.48 25.03 9.85
CA GLY A 207 1.74 26.47 10.00
C GLY A 207 0.90 27.37 9.07
N PRO A 208 0.79 28.68 9.37
CA PRO A 208 0.00 29.62 8.58
C PRO A 208 0.72 30.06 7.30
N PHE A 209 0.45 29.38 6.18
CA PHE A 209 1.05 29.71 4.88
C PHE A 209 0.03 29.57 3.74
N SER A 210 0.15 30.40 2.72
CA SER A 210 -0.63 30.30 1.47
C SER A 210 0.29 30.54 0.29
N PHE A 211 0.07 29.79 -0.78
CA PHE A 211 0.89 29.84 -2.00
C PHE A 211 0.16 30.37 -3.22
N GLU A 212 -1.02 30.96 -3.06
CA GLU A 212 -1.92 31.35 -4.16
C GLU A 212 -1.20 32.09 -5.31
N GLY A 213 -0.25 32.99 -5.02
CA GLY A 213 0.50 33.70 -6.07
C GLY A 213 1.60 32.90 -6.80
N ARG A 214 2.08 31.81 -6.19
CA ARG A 214 3.17 30.96 -6.72
C ARG A 214 2.68 29.62 -7.27
N TYR A 215 1.44 29.24 -6.96
CA TYR A 215 0.85 28.02 -7.45
C TYR A 215 0.76 28.02 -8.98
N ARG A 216 1.16 26.92 -9.59
CA ARG A 216 1.11 26.65 -11.03
C ARG A 216 0.38 25.33 -11.22
N PRO A 217 -0.95 25.35 -11.42
CA PRO A 217 -1.75 24.13 -11.50
C PRO A 217 -1.23 23.17 -12.58
N GLU A 218 -0.81 23.70 -13.72
CA GLU A 218 -0.28 22.92 -14.85
C GLU A 218 0.95 22.07 -14.47
N VAL A 219 1.83 22.58 -13.60
CA VAL A 219 3.00 21.84 -13.10
C VAL A 219 2.55 20.72 -12.16
N VAL A 220 1.59 21.01 -11.28
CA VAL A 220 1.07 20.02 -10.34
C VAL A 220 0.32 18.91 -11.06
N GLY A 221 -0.64 19.24 -11.93
CA GLY A 221 -1.40 18.23 -12.68
C GLY A 221 -0.51 17.35 -13.54
N ARG A 222 0.52 17.93 -14.16
CA ARG A 222 1.47 17.19 -15.02
C ARG A 222 2.28 16.18 -14.21
N ALA A 223 2.86 16.58 -13.08
CA ALA A 223 3.59 15.67 -12.21
C ALA A 223 2.65 14.62 -11.59
N TRP A 224 1.44 15.01 -11.23
CA TRP A 224 0.43 14.12 -10.64
C TRP A 224 0.10 12.93 -11.55
N GLN A 225 -0.12 13.19 -12.84
CA GLN A 225 -0.31 12.15 -13.86
C GLN A 225 0.98 11.34 -14.09
N ALA A 226 2.14 12.01 -14.16
CA ALA A 226 3.43 11.34 -14.39
C ALA A 226 3.73 10.25 -13.35
N ALA A 227 3.32 10.46 -12.10
CA ALA A 227 3.53 9.55 -10.98
C ALA A 227 3.00 8.11 -11.22
N GLU A 228 1.98 7.94 -12.06
CA GLU A 228 1.47 6.61 -12.42
C GLU A 228 2.50 5.74 -13.14
N SER A 229 3.46 6.36 -13.84
CA SER A 229 4.53 5.60 -14.50
C SER A 229 5.45 4.90 -13.51
N LEU A 230 5.58 5.44 -12.29
CA LEU A 230 6.32 4.79 -11.19
C LEU A 230 5.44 3.75 -10.48
N THR A 231 4.20 4.10 -10.15
CA THR A 231 3.27 3.18 -9.47
C THR A 231 2.96 1.96 -10.33
N GLY A 232 2.77 2.12 -11.63
CA GLY A 232 2.53 1.03 -12.59
C GLY A 232 3.74 0.12 -12.77
N ALA A 233 4.95 0.69 -12.87
CA ALA A 233 6.18 -0.11 -12.90
C ALA A 233 6.41 -0.88 -11.59
N GLU A 234 6.03 -0.32 -10.45
CA GLU A 234 6.06 -0.99 -9.15
C GLU A 234 4.98 -2.07 -9.03
N ALA A 235 3.77 -1.84 -9.52
CA ALA A 235 2.72 -2.85 -9.59
C ALA A 235 3.10 -4.01 -10.53
N ASP A 236 3.76 -3.73 -11.65
CA ASP A 236 4.26 -4.75 -12.59
C ASP A 236 5.46 -5.53 -12.04
N ALA A 237 6.35 -4.87 -11.29
CA ALA A 237 7.49 -5.51 -10.64
C ALA A 237 7.04 -6.32 -9.41
N ALA A 238 6.13 -5.79 -8.61
CA ALA A 238 5.47 -6.49 -7.51
C ALA A 238 4.67 -7.66 -8.06
N GLY A 239 3.86 -7.50 -9.12
CA GLY A 239 3.14 -8.59 -9.78
C GLY A 239 4.04 -9.69 -10.34
N ARG A 240 5.25 -9.35 -10.80
CA ARG A 240 6.27 -10.33 -11.20
C ARG A 240 6.91 -11.07 -10.02
N ALA A 241 7.17 -10.37 -8.91
CA ALA A 241 7.72 -10.96 -7.69
C ALA A 241 6.67 -11.79 -6.91
N ALA A 242 5.42 -11.32 -6.84
CA ALA A 242 4.28 -11.99 -6.24
C ALA A 242 3.79 -13.17 -7.11
N GLY A 243 3.93 -13.06 -8.44
CA GLY A 243 3.75 -14.17 -9.37
C GLY A 243 4.64 -15.38 -9.05
N ALA A 244 5.81 -15.17 -8.44
CA ALA A 244 6.68 -16.26 -7.95
C ALA A 244 6.18 -16.91 -6.65
N LEU A 245 5.43 -16.18 -5.81
CA LEU A 245 4.84 -16.67 -4.56
C LEU A 245 3.45 -17.31 -4.76
N GLY A 246 2.76 -16.95 -5.84
CA GLY A 246 1.43 -17.45 -6.15
C GLY A 246 0.28 -16.61 -5.57
N PHE A 247 0.54 -15.40 -5.10
CA PHE A 247 -0.44 -14.44 -4.55
C PHE A 247 0.17 -13.03 -4.50
N ASP A 248 -0.67 -11.99 -4.47
CA ASP A 248 -0.21 -10.58 -4.51
C ASP A 248 0.30 -10.06 -3.16
N ARG A 249 -0.30 -10.50 -2.06
CA ARG A 249 0.09 -10.10 -0.69
C ARG A 249 -0.16 -11.21 0.33
N PRO A 250 0.59 -11.28 1.44
CA PRO A 250 0.25 -12.18 2.54
C PRO A 250 -1.19 -11.94 3.03
N TYR A 251 -1.88 -13.01 3.42
CA TYR A 251 -3.21 -12.89 3.99
C TYR A 251 -3.17 -12.05 5.28
N ARG A 252 -4.06 -11.06 5.39
CA ARG A 252 -4.26 -10.26 6.60
C ARG A 252 -5.72 -10.32 6.98
N ALA A 253 -5.97 -10.50 8.27
CA ALA A 253 -7.31 -10.60 8.81
C ALA A 253 -8.15 -9.36 8.51
N ALA A 254 -9.44 -9.56 8.22
CA ALA A 254 -10.35 -8.46 7.97
C ALA A 254 -10.61 -7.68 9.28
N THR A 255 -10.30 -6.39 9.30
CA THR A 255 -10.77 -5.47 10.35
C THR A 255 -12.18 -5.01 10.01
N VAL A 256 -13.15 -5.32 10.87
CA VAL A 256 -14.52 -4.81 10.74
C VAL A 256 -14.49 -3.29 10.96
N SER A 257 -14.73 -2.50 9.91
CA SER A 257 -14.90 -1.05 10.04
C SER A 257 -16.18 -0.73 10.83
N GLY A 258 -16.13 0.29 11.69
CA GLY A 258 -17.23 0.70 12.57
C GLY A 258 -18.44 1.27 11.81
N ASP A 259 -18.25 1.76 10.59
CA ASP A 259 -19.30 2.36 9.77
C ASP A 259 -19.87 1.34 8.78
N LEU A 260 -21.10 0.89 9.06
CA LEU A 260 -21.86 0.00 8.20
C LEU A 260 -22.73 0.82 7.21
N PRO A 261 -22.89 0.37 5.95
CA PRO A 261 -23.69 1.10 4.96
C PRO A 261 -25.15 1.24 5.42
N ALA A 262 -25.70 2.45 5.33
CA ALA A 262 -27.04 2.80 5.81
C ALA A 262 -28.21 2.29 4.94
N GLN A 263 -28.09 1.14 4.27
CA GLN A 263 -29.14 0.64 3.37
C GLN A 263 -29.64 -0.77 3.70
N ARG A 264 -30.95 -0.81 4.01
CA ARG A 264 -31.91 -1.92 4.16
C ARG A 264 -31.66 -2.89 5.32
N SER A 265 -32.63 -2.91 6.25
CA SER A 265 -32.79 -3.86 7.39
C SER A 265 -31.54 -4.69 7.69
N PHE A 266 -30.48 -4.00 8.10
CA PHE A 266 -29.16 -4.58 8.26
C PHE A 266 -29.06 -5.11 9.68
N ASP A 267 -29.09 -6.42 9.84
CA ASP A 267 -28.71 -7.02 11.12
C ASP A 267 -27.19 -6.96 11.25
N ALA A 268 -26.72 -5.91 11.93
CA ALA A 268 -25.32 -5.66 12.18
C ALA A 268 -24.64 -6.79 12.96
N GLU A 269 -25.39 -7.54 13.78
CA GLU A 269 -24.85 -8.67 14.52
C GLU A 269 -24.62 -9.86 13.59
N THR A 270 -25.61 -10.19 12.75
CA THR A 270 -25.47 -11.22 11.70
C THR A 270 -24.35 -10.89 10.72
N TYR A 271 -24.19 -9.63 10.31
CA TYR A 271 -23.09 -9.21 9.43
C TYR A 271 -21.71 -9.37 10.10
N ARG A 272 -21.56 -8.89 11.35
CA ARG A 272 -20.29 -9.05 12.08
C ARG A 272 -19.96 -10.53 12.30
N ALA A 273 -20.96 -11.34 12.63
CA ALA A 273 -20.79 -12.78 12.74
C ALA A 273 -20.33 -13.40 11.40
N GLY A 274 -20.90 -12.97 10.27
CA GLY A 274 -20.49 -13.40 8.95
C GLY A 274 -19.06 -12.99 8.57
N VAL A 275 -18.63 -11.77 8.89
CA VAL A 275 -17.24 -11.33 8.65
C VAL A 275 -16.26 -12.10 9.52
N ASN A 276 -16.59 -12.31 10.80
CA ASN A 276 -15.74 -13.09 11.71
C ASN A 276 -15.63 -14.56 11.26
N GLU A 277 -16.72 -15.15 10.78
CA GLU A 277 -16.70 -16.53 10.29
C GLU A 277 -15.92 -16.66 8.97
N HIS A 278 -16.08 -15.70 8.06
CA HIS A 278 -15.28 -15.63 6.84
C HIS A 278 -13.77 -15.53 7.17
N ASP A 279 -13.39 -14.62 8.08
CA ASP A 279 -12.00 -14.46 8.52
C ASP A 279 -11.45 -15.73 9.18
N ARG A 280 -12.25 -16.38 10.05
CA ARG A 280 -11.90 -17.66 10.67
C ARG A 280 -11.67 -18.75 9.62
N LEU A 281 -12.52 -18.83 8.61
CA LEU A 281 -12.40 -19.83 7.55
C LEU A 281 -11.16 -19.57 6.68
N CYS A 282 -10.90 -18.32 6.31
CA CYS A 282 -9.70 -17.95 5.58
C CYS A 282 -8.42 -18.31 6.35
N ARG A 283 -8.36 -18.02 7.66
CA ARG A 283 -7.24 -18.43 8.51
C ARG A 283 -7.09 -19.95 8.57
N SER A 284 -8.20 -20.68 8.65
CA SER A 284 -8.17 -22.16 8.66
C SER A 284 -7.55 -22.72 7.38
N VAL A 285 -7.85 -22.11 6.22
CA VAL A 285 -7.21 -22.47 4.94
C VAL A 285 -5.72 -22.14 4.96
N ILE A 286 -5.34 -20.96 5.42
CA ILE A 286 -3.93 -20.54 5.51
C ILE A 286 -3.14 -21.46 6.44
N ASP A 287 -3.70 -21.81 7.60
CA ASP A 287 -3.09 -22.71 8.58
C ASP A 287 -2.93 -24.12 8.01
N HIS A 288 -3.91 -24.61 7.26
CA HIS A 288 -3.82 -25.90 6.55
C HIS A 288 -2.74 -25.87 5.47
N LEU A 289 -2.68 -24.82 4.65
CA LEU A 289 -1.62 -24.67 3.64
C LEU A 289 -0.24 -24.66 4.30
N ALA A 290 -0.09 -23.95 5.42
CA ALA A 290 1.17 -23.90 6.17
C ALA A 290 1.56 -25.27 6.74
N SER A 291 0.61 -26.07 7.23
CA SER A 291 0.88 -27.40 7.80
C SER A 291 1.44 -28.39 6.76
N ILE A 292 1.06 -28.22 5.49
CA ILE A 292 1.58 -29.01 4.35
C ILE A 292 2.75 -28.32 3.62
N GLY A 293 3.31 -27.27 4.21
CA GLY A 293 4.51 -26.57 3.70
C GLY A 293 4.25 -25.64 2.52
N LEU A 294 2.99 -25.33 2.22
CA LEU A 294 2.59 -24.34 1.22
C LEU A 294 2.39 -22.96 1.85
N ARG A 295 2.38 -21.94 1.00
CA ARG A 295 2.11 -20.55 1.42
C ARG A 295 0.92 -20.02 0.64
N GLY A 296 -0.05 -19.48 1.36
CA GLY A 296 -1.19 -18.76 0.78
C GLY A 296 -1.17 -17.28 1.12
N GLY A 297 -1.83 -16.49 0.29
CA GLY A 297 -2.04 -15.06 0.49
C GLY A 297 -3.32 -14.60 -0.19
N ALA A 298 -3.51 -13.29 -0.30
CA ALA A 298 -4.69 -12.66 -0.91
C ALA A 298 -4.32 -11.97 -2.22
N GLY A 299 -5.29 -11.89 -3.13
CA GLY A 299 -5.13 -11.28 -4.46
C GLY A 299 -4.23 -12.08 -5.41
N LEU A 300 -4.46 -11.92 -6.71
CA LEU A 300 -3.59 -12.48 -7.74
C LEU A 300 -3.66 -11.62 -9.01
N HIS A 301 -2.51 -11.06 -9.44
CA HIS A 301 -2.42 -10.19 -10.63
C HIS A 301 -3.45 -9.05 -10.64
N GLY A 302 -3.70 -8.45 -9.48
CA GLY A 302 -4.67 -7.36 -9.32
C GLY A 302 -6.13 -7.81 -9.28
N VAL A 303 -6.41 -9.12 -9.38
CA VAL A 303 -7.75 -9.69 -9.17
C VAL A 303 -7.98 -9.89 -7.68
N PRO A 304 -9.11 -9.41 -7.11
CA PRO A 304 -9.35 -9.41 -5.66
C PRO A 304 -9.89 -10.77 -5.18
N VAL A 305 -9.16 -11.84 -5.43
CA VAL A 305 -9.46 -13.17 -4.86
C VAL A 305 -9.21 -13.16 -3.35
N ASP A 306 -10.06 -13.83 -2.58
CA ASP A 306 -9.89 -13.93 -1.13
C ASP A 306 -8.58 -14.62 -0.77
N LEU A 307 -8.31 -15.77 -1.41
CA LEU A 307 -7.08 -16.52 -1.24
C LEU A 307 -6.49 -16.98 -2.57
N ALA A 308 -5.16 -17.04 -2.64
CA ALA A 308 -4.39 -17.61 -3.74
C ALA A 308 -3.11 -18.27 -3.22
N TRP A 309 -2.67 -19.33 -3.90
CA TRP A 309 -1.42 -20.03 -3.61
C TRP A 309 -0.92 -20.82 -4.83
N ARG A 310 0.34 -21.25 -4.78
CA ARG A 310 0.87 -22.30 -5.66
C ARG A 310 1.08 -23.59 -4.88
N ASP A 311 0.76 -24.72 -5.49
CA ASP A 311 1.12 -26.02 -4.95
C ASP A 311 2.59 -26.39 -5.23
N ALA A 312 2.99 -27.58 -4.77
CA ALA A 312 4.35 -28.09 -4.96
C ALA A 312 4.71 -28.32 -6.43
N GLU A 313 3.72 -28.61 -7.28
CA GLU A 313 3.86 -28.77 -8.73
C GLU A 313 3.83 -27.43 -9.50
N GLY A 314 3.66 -26.31 -8.79
CA GLY A 314 3.62 -24.96 -9.36
C GLY A 314 2.28 -24.57 -9.99
N ARG A 315 1.23 -25.39 -9.84
CA ARG A 315 -0.14 -25.08 -10.27
C ARG A 315 -0.69 -23.94 -9.42
N GLN A 316 -1.33 -22.98 -10.07
CA GLN A 316 -1.91 -21.82 -9.41
C GLN A 316 -3.33 -22.15 -8.95
N PHE A 317 -3.64 -21.82 -7.70
CA PHE A 317 -4.97 -21.94 -7.13
C PHE A 317 -5.50 -20.56 -6.73
N ILE A 318 -6.82 -20.42 -6.79
CA ILE A 318 -7.57 -19.32 -6.20
C ILE A 318 -8.74 -19.89 -5.42
N ALA A 319 -9.10 -19.25 -4.30
CA ALA A 319 -10.30 -19.57 -3.56
C ALA A 319 -11.13 -18.31 -3.28
N GLU A 320 -12.44 -18.45 -3.47
CA GLU A 320 -13.45 -17.54 -2.93
C GLU A 320 -14.02 -18.17 -1.65
N VAL A 321 -14.12 -17.41 -0.57
CA VAL A 321 -14.49 -17.91 0.76
C VAL A 321 -15.82 -17.30 1.21
N LYS A 322 -16.80 -18.14 1.50
CA LYS A 322 -18.16 -17.71 1.90
C LYS A 322 -18.55 -18.23 3.28
N SER A 323 -18.89 -17.29 4.16
CA SER A 323 -19.61 -17.60 5.40
C SER A 323 -21.08 -17.88 5.07
N LEU A 324 -21.61 -18.98 5.59
CA LEU A 324 -23.02 -19.35 5.51
C LEU A 324 -23.80 -18.99 6.80
N VAL A 325 -23.31 -18.02 7.58
CA VAL A 325 -24.00 -17.53 8.78
C VAL A 325 -25.20 -16.66 8.39
N GLY A 326 -26.36 -16.91 9.00
CA GLY A 326 -27.56 -16.06 8.85
C GLY A 326 -28.61 -16.56 7.87
N GLY A 327 -28.47 -17.77 7.31
CA GLY A 327 -29.53 -18.45 6.54
C GLY A 327 -29.72 -17.94 5.11
N ASN A 328 -28.72 -17.26 4.54
CA ASN A 328 -28.68 -16.82 3.14
C ASN A 328 -27.79 -17.71 2.26
N ASP A 329 -27.64 -18.98 2.63
CA ASP A 329 -26.64 -19.91 2.11
C ASP A 329 -26.70 -20.03 0.58
N LEU A 330 -27.90 -20.13 0.03
CA LEU A 330 -28.11 -20.24 -1.42
C LEU A 330 -27.68 -18.97 -2.17
N GLU A 331 -27.87 -17.80 -1.58
CA GLU A 331 -27.43 -16.52 -2.15
C GLU A 331 -25.91 -16.41 -2.12
N GLN A 332 -25.29 -16.76 -0.99
CA GLN A 332 -23.84 -16.77 -0.84
C GLN A 332 -23.16 -17.75 -1.79
N LEU A 333 -23.75 -18.93 -1.99
CA LEU A 333 -23.25 -19.93 -2.94
C LEU A 333 -23.31 -19.45 -4.39
N ARG A 334 -24.45 -18.86 -4.79
CA ARG A 334 -24.60 -18.26 -6.13
C ARG A 334 -23.60 -17.13 -6.34
N LEU A 335 -23.46 -16.26 -5.34
CA LEU A 335 -22.55 -15.12 -5.40
C LEU A 335 -21.10 -15.58 -5.48
N GLY A 336 -20.68 -16.49 -4.59
CA GLY A 336 -19.31 -17.01 -4.56
C GLY A 336 -18.94 -17.77 -5.83
N LEU A 337 -19.85 -18.60 -6.37
CA LEU A 337 -19.63 -19.26 -7.65
C LEU A 337 -19.51 -18.23 -8.79
N GLY A 338 -20.37 -17.22 -8.82
CA GLY A 338 -20.28 -16.15 -9.82
C GLY A 338 -18.94 -15.42 -9.76
N GLN A 339 -18.47 -15.08 -8.56
CA GLN A 339 -17.19 -14.41 -8.35
C GLN A 339 -16.00 -15.26 -8.78
N VAL A 340 -15.93 -16.52 -8.35
CA VAL A 340 -14.76 -17.36 -8.68
C VAL A 340 -14.64 -17.64 -10.18
N LEU A 341 -15.79 -17.76 -10.88
CA LEU A 341 -15.81 -17.91 -12.34
C LEU A 341 -15.34 -16.64 -13.04
N GLU A 342 -15.72 -15.47 -12.53
CA GLU A 342 -15.31 -14.17 -13.04
C GLU A 342 -13.80 -13.95 -12.86
N TYR A 343 -13.28 -14.23 -11.67
CA TYR A 343 -11.85 -14.13 -11.35
C TYR A 343 -11.02 -15.05 -12.25
N ARG A 344 -11.44 -16.30 -12.41
CA ARG A 344 -10.79 -17.27 -13.31
C ARG A 344 -10.72 -16.74 -14.74
N ASN A 345 -11.79 -16.10 -15.23
CA ASN A 345 -11.82 -15.51 -16.57
C ASN A 345 -10.87 -14.32 -16.70
N ARG A 346 -10.81 -13.42 -15.71
CA ARG A 346 -9.83 -12.31 -15.70
C ARG A 346 -8.39 -12.83 -15.70
N LEU A 347 -8.07 -13.80 -14.86
CA LEU A 347 -6.74 -14.40 -14.77
C LEU A 347 -6.34 -15.12 -16.06
N ALA A 348 -7.30 -15.76 -16.75
CA ALA A 348 -7.06 -16.32 -18.08
C ALA A 348 -6.67 -15.25 -19.11
N SER A 349 -7.23 -14.03 -19.06
CA SER A 349 -6.79 -12.92 -19.93
C SER A 349 -5.36 -12.46 -19.64
N HIS A 350 -4.85 -12.73 -18.43
CA HIS A 350 -3.45 -12.53 -18.05
C HIS A 350 -2.56 -13.76 -18.34
N GLN A 351 -3.09 -14.77 -19.04
CA GLN A 351 -2.40 -16.05 -19.32
C GLN A 351 -1.98 -16.82 -18.05
N VAL A 352 -2.73 -16.66 -16.95
CA VAL A 352 -2.51 -17.36 -15.69
C VAL A 352 -3.57 -18.45 -15.55
N PRO A 353 -3.26 -19.71 -15.92
CA PRO A 353 -4.19 -20.81 -15.72
C PRO A 353 -4.33 -21.10 -14.22
N VAL A 354 -5.56 -21.13 -13.72
CA VAL A 354 -5.85 -21.32 -12.29
C VAL A 354 -6.84 -22.45 -12.05
N THR A 355 -6.64 -23.16 -10.94
CA THR A 355 -7.63 -24.04 -10.33
C THR A 355 -8.51 -23.21 -9.39
N ALA A 356 -9.81 -23.14 -9.70
CA ALA A 356 -10.78 -22.36 -8.94
C ALA A 356 -11.39 -23.19 -7.80
N MET A 357 -11.50 -22.58 -6.63
CA MET A 357 -12.10 -23.18 -5.44
C MET A 357 -13.15 -22.25 -4.82
N LEU A 358 -14.24 -22.84 -4.34
CA LEU A 358 -15.22 -22.19 -3.48
C LEU A 358 -15.13 -22.87 -2.11
N VAL A 359 -14.83 -22.10 -1.06
CA VAL A 359 -14.72 -22.60 0.31
C VAL A 359 -15.86 -22.03 1.12
N VAL A 360 -16.61 -22.88 1.82
CA VAL A 360 -17.81 -22.49 2.57
C VAL A 360 -17.72 -22.93 4.02
N SER A 361 -18.30 -22.18 4.95
CA SER A 361 -18.14 -22.46 6.39
C SER A 361 -18.89 -23.68 6.92
N ALA A 362 -19.96 -24.13 6.24
CA ALA A 362 -20.80 -25.24 6.67
C ALA A 362 -21.08 -26.24 5.54
N VAL A 363 -21.56 -27.44 5.86
CA VAL A 363 -21.97 -28.42 4.85
C VAL A 363 -23.14 -27.87 4.03
N VAL A 364 -23.05 -28.06 2.71
CA VAL A 364 -24.06 -27.60 1.74
C VAL A 364 -24.81 -28.76 1.12
N ASP A 365 -25.96 -28.45 0.50
CA ASP A 365 -26.73 -29.40 -0.29
C ASP A 365 -25.82 -30.08 -1.33
N PRO A 366 -25.80 -31.43 -1.42
CA PRO A 366 -24.97 -32.18 -2.35
C PRO A 366 -25.05 -31.70 -3.81
N VAL A 367 -26.19 -31.16 -4.25
CA VAL A 367 -26.35 -30.63 -5.62
C VAL A 367 -25.32 -29.55 -5.95
N TRP A 368 -24.84 -28.78 -4.96
CA TRP A 368 -23.84 -27.75 -5.17
C TRP A 368 -22.45 -28.31 -5.46
N ARG A 369 -22.12 -29.50 -4.98
CA ARG A 369 -20.88 -30.19 -5.35
C ARG A 369 -20.90 -30.54 -6.83
N ASP A 370 -22.01 -31.05 -7.33
CA ASP A 370 -22.19 -31.37 -8.76
C ASP A 370 -22.11 -30.11 -9.63
N ILE A 371 -22.82 -29.03 -9.25
CA ILE A 371 -22.78 -27.75 -9.97
C ILE A 371 -21.35 -27.19 -10.03
N CYS A 372 -20.61 -27.20 -8.92
CA CYS A 372 -19.24 -26.71 -8.91
C CYS A 372 -18.33 -27.59 -9.78
N ALA A 373 -18.45 -28.91 -9.67
CA ALA A 373 -17.67 -29.86 -10.45
C ALA A 373 -17.91 -29.72 -11.97
N GLU A 374 -19.17 -29.58 -12.40
CA GLU A 374 -19.54 -29.33 -13.81
C GLU A 374 -18.92 -28.03 -14.36
N ASN A 375 -18.64 -27.06 -13.48
CA ASN A 375 -17.99 -25.80 -13.83
C ASN A 375 -16.47 -25.79 -13.59
N SER A 376 -15.88 -26.95 -13.28
CA SER A 376 -14.46 -27.09 -12.91
C SER A 376 -14.05 -26.19 -11.74
N VAL A 377 -14.92 -26.11 -10.73
CA VAL A 377 -14.69 -25.43 -9.45
C VAL A 377 -14.69 -26.49 -8.35
N LEU A 378 -13.66 -26.49 -7.51
CA LEU A 378 -13.60 -27.35 -6.33
C LEU A 378 -14.46 -26.73 -5.22
N LEU A 379 -15.33 -27.52 -4.58
CA LEU A 379 -16.13 -27.06 -3.45
C LEU A 379 -15.65 -27.75 -2.18
N LEU A 380 -15.31 -26.96 -1.16
CA LEU A 380 -14.83 -27.45 0.12
C LEU A 380 -15.60 -26.79 1.26
N SER A 381 -15.99 -27.59 2.26
CA SER A 381 -16.60 -27.11 3.49
C SER A 381 -15.60 -27.06 4.64
N GLY A 382 -15.73 -26.05 5.50
CA GLY A 382 -15.03 -25.94 6.79
C GLY A 382 -15.28 -27.14 7.73
N GLU A 383 -16.36 -27.88 7.51
CA GLU A 383 -16.73 -29.08 8.26
C GLU A 383 -16.31 -30.39 7.57
N ASP A 384 -15.74 -30.33 6.36
CA ASP A 384 -15.23 -31.52 5.68
C ASP A 384 -14.01 -32.10 6.42
N SER A 385 -13.81 -33.42 6.33
CA SER A 385 -12.73 -34.10 7.03
C SER A 385 -11.34 -33.61 6.61
N GLU A 386 -10.37 -33.63 7.53
CA GLU A 386 -8.97 -33.27 7.23
C GLU A 386 -8.38 -34.08 6.06
N ALA A 387 -8.79 -35.34 5.88
CA ALA A 387 -8.41 -36.16 4.74
C ALA A 387 -8.91 -35.59 3.40
N MET A 388 -10.13 -35.04 3.36
CA MET A 388 -10.69 -34.39 2.18
C MET A 388 -9.99 -33.05 1.90
N TRP A 389 -9.67 -32.29 2.95
CA TRP A 389 -8.82 -31.10 2.82
C TRP A 389 -7.46 -31.48 2.20
N SER A 390 -6.75 -32.45 2.77
CA SER A 390 -5.47 -32.92 2.25
C SER A 390 -5.55 -33.43 0.80
N GLU A 391 -6.61 -34.15 0.42
CA GLU A 391 -6.83 -34.61 -0.96
C GLU A 391 -6.98 -33.44 -1.93
N VAL A 392 -7.79 -32.43 -1.55
CA VAL A 392 -8.06 -31.23 -2.37
C VAL A 392 -6.84 -30.32 -2.50
N PHE A 393 -6.05 -30.18 -1.42
CA PHE A 393 -4.83 -29.36 -1.41
C PHE A 393 -3.56 -30.10 -1.88
N GLY A 394 -3.67 -31.37 -2.28
CA GLY A 394 -2.59 -32.11 -2.95
C GLY A 394 -1.59 -32.83 -2.05
N ALA A 395 -1.90 -33.04 -0.77
CA ALA A 395 -1.09 -33.92 0.08
C ALA A 395 -1.43 -35.38 -0.23
N ARG A 396 -0.53 -36.11 -0.92
CA ARG A 396 -0.63 -37.57 -0.97
C ARG A 396 -0.53 -38.13 0.46
N PRO A 397 -1.41 -39.05 0.88
CA PRO A 397 -1.14 -39.85 2.06
C PRO A 397 0.09 -40.71 1.79
N VAL A 398 0.95 -40.86 2.80
CA VAL A 398 2.08 -41.80 2.79
C VAL A 398 1.57 -43.23 2.62
#